data_AF-A0A8X6IA08-F1
#
_entry.id   AF-A0A8X6IA08-F1
#
_cell.length_a   1.000
_cell.length_b   1.000
_cell.length_c   1.000
_cell.angle_alpha   90.00
_cell.angle_beta   90.00
_cell.angle_gamma   90.00
#
_symmetry.space_group_name_H-M   'P 1'
#
loop_
_entity.id
_entity.type
_entity.pdbx_description
1 polymer ?
#
loop_
_entity_poly.entity_id
_entity_poly.type
_entity_poly.pdbx_seq_one_letter_code
_entity_poly.pdbx_strand_id
1 'polypeptide(L)'
;MIRELAQQTEFLHTTVLPTLKEHLDIKKIASRWVPHHLTEMQEGLRLDAARNHLERYECKGDAFACRFITLDHIVPARTEKPIKRIPPLRVITRIISNNILI
;
A
#
# COMPACT_ATOMS: atom_id res chain seq x y z
N MET A 1 -4.49 22.70 5.62
CA MET A 1 -3.38 22.83 4.63
C MET A 1 -3.45 24.09 3.76
N ILE A 2 -4.30 24.24 2.73
CA ILE A 2 -4.27 25.45 1.86
C ILE A 2 -4.59 26.73 2.63
N ARG A 3 -5.54 26.67 3.58
CA ARG A 3 -5.89 27.78 4.46
C ARG A 3 -4.76 28.16 5.43
N GLU A 4 -4.05 27.18 5.98
CA GLU A 4 -2.90 27.42 6.85
C GLU A 4 -1.76 28.07 6.06
N LEU A 5 -1.47 27.58 4.85
CA LEU A 5 -0.47 28.17 3.97
C LEU A 5 -0.81 29.61 3.61
N ALA A 6 -2.06 29.90 3.22
CA ALA A 6 -2.53 31.27 2.95
C ALA A 6 -2.35 32.20 4.16
N GLN A 7 -2.62 31.69 5.38
CA GLN A 7 -2.42 32.47 6.62
C GLN A 7 -0.95 32.71 6.95
N GLN A 8 -0.07 31.73 6.72
CA GLN A 8 1.36 31.86 7.01
C GLN A 8 2.13 32.70 6.00
N THR A 9 1.63 32.80 4.76
CA THR A 9 2.30 33.48 3.65
C THR A 9 1.62 34.80 3.26
N GLU A 10 0.54 35.17 3.96
CA GLU A 10 -0.35 36.30 3.63
C GLU A 10 -0.87 36.31 2.19
N PHE A 11 -0.80 35.17 1.49
CA PHE A 11 -1.37 35.02 0.16
C PHE A 11 -2.89 34.94 0.24
N LEU A 12 -3.57 35.49 -0.77
CA LEU A 12 -4.97 35.18 -0.99
C LEU A 12 -5.13 33.66 -1.19
N HIS A 13 -6.14 33.09 -0.53
CA HIS A 13 -6.44 31.66 -0.58
C HIS A 13 -6.60 31.13 -2.02
N THR A 14 -7.09 31.96 -2.94
CA THR A 14 -7.26 31.65 -4.36
C THR A 14 -5.95 31.57 -5.13
N THR A 15 -4.89 32.24 -4.65
CA THR A 15 -3.60 32.36 -5.34
C THR A 15 -2.62 31.27 -4.92
N VAL A 16 -2.79 30.68 -3.73
CA VAL A 16 -1.87 29.67 -3.19
C VAL A 16 -1.72 28.46 -4.13
N LEU A 17 -2.82 27.89 -4.63
CA LEU A 17 -2.77 26.71 -5.50
C LEU A 17 -2.10 26.99 -6.86
N PRO A 18 -2.45 28.08 -7.58
CA PRO A 18 -1.73 28.49 -8.78
C PRO A 18 -0.23 28.68 -8.54
N THR A 19 0.17 29.40 -7.50
CA THR A 19 1.59 29.63 -7.19
C THR A 19 2.34 28.33 -6.89
N LEU A 20 1.76 27.44 -6.07
CA LEU A 20 2.35 26.13 -5.78
C LEU A 20 2.54 25.30 -7.05
N LYS A 21 1.59 25.36 -7.99
CA LYS A 21 1.62 24.59 -9.23
C LYS A 21 2.57 25.19 -10.27
N GLU A 22 2.52 26.50 -10.48
CA GLU A 22 3.22 27.17 -11.58
C GLU A 22 4.66 27.56 -11.22
N HIS A 23 4.90 27.90 -9.95
CA HIS A 23 6.21 28.44 -9.52
C HIS A 23 7.05 27.40 -8.77
N LEU A 24 6.42 26.40 -8.16
CA LEU A 24 7.11 25.37 -7.37
C LEU A 24 6.95 23.95 -7.96
N ASP A 25 6.16 23.80 -9.03
CA ASP A 25 5.81 22.50 -9.65
C ASP A 25 5.25 21.46 -8.65
N ILE A 26 4.62 21.93 -7.58
CA ILE A 26 4.05 21.07 -6.55
C ILE A 26 2.61 20.71 -6.93
N LYS A 27 2.38 19.43 -7.16
CA LYS A 27 1.03 18.88 -7.38
C LYS A 27 0.42 18.39 -6.08
N LYS A 28 -0.86 18.74 -5.85
CA LYS A 28 -1.64 18.12 -4.79
C LYS A 28 -1.86 16.64 -5.12
N ILE A 29 -1.18 15.76 -4.40
CA ILE A 29 -1.38 14.32 -4.47
C ILE A 29 -2.41 13.94 -3.40
N ALA A 30 -3.46 13.21 -3.78
CA ALA A 30 -4.32 12.58 -2.80
C ALA A 30 -3.50 11.48 -2.11
N SER A 31 -3.34 11.58 -0.78
CA SER A 31 -2.70 10.52 0.00
C SER A 31 -3.45 9.22 -0.26
N ARG A 32 -2.72 8.15 -0.59
CA ARG A 32 -3.31 6.83 -0.72
C ARG A 32 -3.84 6.41 0.65
N TRP A 33 -4.97 5.71 0.67
CA TRP A 33 -5.48 5.15 1.91
C TRP A 33 -4.52 4.07 2.40
N VAL A 34 -4.02 4.22 3.62
CA VAL A 34 -3.17 3.25 4.31
C VAL A 34 -3.90 2.85 5.59
N PRO A 35 -4.04 1.54 5.90
CA PRO A 35 -4.86 1.07 7.01
C PRO A 35 -4.47 1.65 8.37
N HIS A 36 -3.17 1.89 8.59
CA HIS A 36 -2.66 2.37 9.86
C HIS A 36 -1.40 3.22 9.65
N HIS A 37 -1.26 4.26 10.47
CA HIS A 37 0.00 4.99 10.57
C HIS A 37 0.97 4.16 11.41
N LEU A 38 2.09 3.77 10.83
CA LEU A 38 3.08 2.95 11.51
C LEU A 38 3.98 3.84 12.37
N THR A 39 4.37 3.32 13.54
CA THR A 39 5.47 3.92 14.29
C THR A 39 6.80 3.51 13.67
N GLU A 40 7.86 4.28 13.90
CA GLU A 40 9.22 3.97 13.41
C GLU A 40 9.67 2.56 13.82
N MET A 41 9.32 2.13 15.04
CA MET A 41 9.59 0.78 15.53
C MET A 41 8.83 -0.30 14.71
N GLN A 42 7.56 -0.06 14.37
CA GLN A 42 6.78 -0.98 13.54
C GLN A 42 7.32 -1.05 12.11
N GLU A 43 7.81 0.07 11.57
CA GLU A 43 8.47 0.10 10.26
C GLU A 43 9.78 -0.70 10.28
N GLY A 44 10.60 -0.52 11.31
CA GLY A 44 11.83 -1.29 11.51
C GLY A 44 11.58 -2.80 11.55
N LEU A 45 10.63 -3.24 12.39
CA LEU A 45 10.26 -4.66 12.48
C LEU A 45 9.78 -5.24 11.14
N ARG A 46 9.00 -4.46 10.38
CA ARG A 46 8.54 -4.89 9.05
C ARG A 46 9.69 -4.99 8.05
N LEU A 47 10.62 -4.04 8.07
CA LEU A 47 11.78 -4.03 7.20
C LEU A 47 12.69 -5.22 7.47
N ASP A 48 12.98 -5.51 8.74
CA ASP A 48 13.84 -6.62 9.12
C ASP A 48 13.21 -7.98 8.77
N ALA A 49 11.91 -8.14 9.01
CA ALA A 49 11.18 -9.33 8.59
C ALA A 49 11.19 -9.51 7.06
N ALA A 50 10.96 -8.43 6.31
CA ALA A 50 10.98 -8.44 4.85
C ALA A 50 12.37 -8.80 4.30
N ARG A 51 13.45 -8.20 4.86
CA ARG A 51 14.84 -8.52 4.50
C ARG A 51 15.15 -9.99 4.75
N ASN A 52 14.78 -10.52 5.91
CA ASN A 52 15.03 -11.91 6.23
C ASN A 52 14.30 -12.88 5.28
N HIS A 53 13.07 -12.55 4.90
CA HIS A 53 12.31 -13.34 3.92
C HIS A 53 12.90 -13.24 2.51
N LEU A 54 13.39 -12.07 2.12
CA LEU A 54 14.04 -11.86 0.83
C LEU A 54 15.34 -12.67 0.73
N GLU A 55 16.24 -12.57 1.71
CA GLU A 55 17.50 -13.34 1.72
C GLU A 55 17.26 -14.85 1.62
N ARG A 56 16.24 -15.36 2.33
CA ARG A 56 15.86 -16.77 2.28
C ARG A 56 15.28 -17.17 0.93
N TYR A 57 14.51 -16.27 0.31
CA TYR A 57 13.97 -16.48 -1.02
C TYR A 57 15.08 -16.44 -2.07
N GLU A 58 16.03 -15.52 -2.00
CA GLU A 58 17.17 -15.45 -2.92
C GLU A 58 18.05 -16.72 -2.83
N CYS A 59 18.22 -17.26 -1.63
CA CYS A 59 19.00 -18.50 -1.42
C CYS A 59 18.27 -19.77 -1.92
N LYS A 60 16.94 -19.85 -1.77
CA LYS A 60 16.17 -21.10 -1.97
C LYS A 60 15.16 -21.06 -3.12
N GLY A 61 14.92 -19.89 -3.70
CA GLY A 61 13.96 -19.62 -4.76
C GLY A 61 12.55 -20.12 -4.44
N ASP A 62 11.86 -20.59 -5.47
CA ASP A 62 10.48 -21.08 -5.40
C ASP A 62 10.29 -22.22 -4.38
N ALA A 63 11.32 -23.01 -4.09
CA ALA A 63 11.24 -24.10 -3.11
C ALA A 63 10.99 -23.59 -1.67
N PHE A 64 11.29 -22.32 -1.39
CA PHE A 64 10.91 -21.64 -0.14
C PHE A 64 9.47 -21.13 -0.20
N ALA A 65 9.10 -20.45 -1.29
CA ALA A 65 7.77 -19.89 -1.46
C ALA A 65 6.66 -20.96 -1.49
N CYS A 66 6.89 -22.08 -2.17
CA CYS A 66 5.91 -23.17 -2.31
C CYS A 66 5.56 -23.88 -0.99
N ARG A 67 6.26 -23.60 0.11
CA ARG A 67 5.98 -24.19 1.43
C ARG A 67 5.00 -23.36 2.25
N PHE A 68 4.72 -22.12 1.85
CA PHE A 68 3.82 -21.26 2.60
C PHE A 68 2.37 -21.70 2.42
N ILE A 69 1.70 -21.91 3.55
CA ILE A 69 0.25 -22.01 3.64
C ILE A 69 -0.20 -20.78 4.41
N THR A 70 -0.89 -19.85 3.74
CA THR A 70 -1.41 -18.63 4.36
C THR A 70 -2.91 -18.76 4.59
N LEU A 71 -3.37 -18.34 5.76
CA LEU A 71 -4.78 -18.30 6.12
C LEU A 71 -5.11 -16.90 6.63
N ASP A 72 -6.24 -16.36 6.19
CA ASP A 72 -6.79 -15.10 6.71
C ASP A 72 -8.32 -15.19 6.72
N HIS A 73 -8.95 -14.52 7.67
CA HIS A 73 -10.40 -14.47 7.78
C HIS A 73 -10.93 -13.17 7.19
N ILE A 74 -11.55 -13.27 6.02
CA ILE A 74 -12.30 -12.17 5.44
C ILE A 74 -13.72 -12.21 6.00
N VAL A 75 -14.10 -11.18 6.77
CA VAL A 75 -15.50 -11.00 7.16
C VAL A 75 -16.28 -10.71 5.88
N PRO A 76 -17.26 -11.56 5.49
CA PRO A 76 -18.05 -11.27 4.32
C PRO A 76 -18.82 -9.98 4.56
N ALA A 77 -18.75 -9.06 3.59
CA ALA A 77 -19.71 -7.96 3.53
C ALA A 77 -21.11 -8.56 3.66
N ARG A 78 -22.01 -7.92 4.43
CA ARG A 78 -23.41 -8.36 4.54
C ARG A 78 -23.96 -8.58 3.13
N THR A 79 -24.07 -9.84 2.75
CA THR A 79 -24.63 -10.27 1.47
C THR A 79 -25.90 -10.99 1.81
N GLU A 80 -27.03 -10.50 1.32
CA GLU A 80 -28.36 -11.08 1.53
C GLU A 80 -28.56 -12.43 0.80
N LYS A 81 -27.49 -13.09 0.35
CA LYS A 81 -27.56 -14.31 -0.47
C LYS A 81 -26.72 -15.43 0.15
N PRO A 82 -27.26 -16.65 0.27
CA PRO A 82 -26.53 -17.77 0.84
C PRO A 82 -25.35 -18.14 -0.06
N ILE A 83 -24.18 -18.27 0.57
CA ILE A 83 -22.92 -18.69 -0.07
C ILE A 83 -23.11 -20.11 -0.62
N LYS A 84 -23.14 -20.25 -1.96
CA LYS A 84 -23.07 -21.57 -2.61
C LYS A 84 -21.67 -22.14 -2.42
N ARG A 85 -21.60 -23.42 -2.04
CA ARG A 85 -20.36 -24.17 -1.76
C ARG A 85 -19.29 -23.87 -2.81
N ILE A 86 -18.15 -23.33 -2.37
CA ILE A 86 -16.98 -23.07 -3.19
C ILE A 86 -16.29 -24.42 -3.45
N PRO A 87 -16.01 -24.81 -4.71
CA PRO A 87 -15.27 -26.04 -5.00
C PRO A 87 -13.79 -25.91 -4.56
N PRO A 88 -13.11 -27.02 -4.27
CA PRO A 88 -11.78 -26.98 -3.67
C PRO A 88 -10.76 -26.33 -4.60
N LEU A 89 -10.14 -25.26 -4.09
CA LEU A 89 -8.83 -24.69 -4.42
C LEU A 89 -8.38 -24.80 -5.89
N ARG A 90 -8.73 -23.81 -6.71
CA ARG A 90 -7.94 -23.49 -7.89
C ARG A 90 -6.64 -22.81 -7.44
N VAL A 91 -5.52 -23.48 -7.67
CA VAL A 91 -4.18 -22.87 -7.58
C VAL A 91 -4.12 -21.72 -8.59
N ILE A 92 -4.14 -20.48 -8.10
CA ILE A 92 -3.98 -19.29 -8.94
C ILE A 92 -2.48 -19.04 -9.09
N THR A 93 -1.85 -19.70 -10.06
CA THR A 93 -0.51 -19.37 -10.55
C THR A 93 -0.62 -18.30 -11.63
N ARG A 94 -0.56 -17.02 -11.23
CA ARG A 94 -0.07 -15.87 -12.02
C ARG A 94 -0.43 -14.58 -11.30
N ILE A 95 0.60 -13.82 -10.93
CA ILE A 95 0.82 -12.39 -11.24
C ILE A 95 2.07 -12.00 -10.43
N ILE A 96 3.24 -12.26 -11.00
CA ILE A 96 4.41 -11.39 -10.77
C ILE A 96 5.01 -11.13 -12.15
N SER A 97 4.26 -10.38 -12.95
CA SER A 97 4.77 -9.68 -14.11
C SER A 97 4.07 -8.34 -14.07
N ASN A 98 4.67 -7.37 -13.39
CA ASN A 98 4.79 -5.98 -13.85
C ASN A 98 5.21 -5.06 -12.71
N ASN A 99 6.28 -4.32 -13.00
CA ASN A 99 6.65 -3.02 -12.44
C ASN A 99 7.18 -2.98 -10.99
N ILE A 100 8.47 -3.27 -10.86
CA ILE A 100 9.33 -2.49 -9.97
C ILE A 100 10.35 -1.77 -10.85
N LEU A 101 9.99 -0.55 -11.25
CA LEU A 101 10.90 0.50 -11.71
C LEU A 101 10.51 1.72 -10.86
N ILE A 102 11.27 1.95 -9.80
CA ILE A 102 11.51 3.26 -9.21
C ILE A 102 13.03 3.37 -9.15
#